data_AF-E3N0L1-F1
#
_entry.id   AF-E3N0L1-F1
#
_cell.length_a   1.000
_cell.length_b   1.000
_cell.length_c   1.000
_cell.angle_alpha   90.00
_cell.angle_beta   90.00
_cell.angle_gamma   90.00
#
_symmetry.space_group_name_H-M   'P 1'
#
loop_
_entity.id
_entity.type
_entity.pdbx_description
1 polymer ?
#
loop_
_entity_poly.entity_id
_entity_poly.type
_entity_poly.pdbx_seq_one_letter_code
_entity_poly.pdbx_strand_id
1 'polypeptide(L)'
;MEPLGIIAFSLLSKHAMRLSMFFRLKSQAIRLAVGTNRINMMVCLTCGLELVLDYQIGDGRVIWRIEQKKIVWPKVRGLSMMECISRIIRVIHSNYIDYLSVSELPRYDVFNLLGSLPTIREVSVSSSMPATAVVQVLRVVLLKTSELNLYPTDQLTNMEKFQEILIANLDVINIGRDFGGRFSFRMIF
;
A
#
# COMPACT_ATOMS: atom_id res chain seq x y z
N MET A 1 20.66 21.99 -0.75
CA MET A 1 19.93 20.69 -0.81
C MET A 1 19.59 20.46 -2.27
N GLU A 2 19.90 19.31 -2.84
CA GLU A 2 19.62 19.01 -4.26
C GLU A 2 18.10 19.08 -4.54
N PRO A 3 17.63 19.51 -5.72
CA PRO A 3 16.19 19.65 -6.01
C PRO A 3 15.34 18.42 -5.64
N LEU A 4 15.88 17.21 -5.84
CA LEU A 4 15.22 15.96 -5.48
C LEU A 4 15.16 15.72 -3.96
N GLY A 5 16.18 16.14 -3.22
CA GLY A 5 16.16 16.16 -1.76
C GLY A 5 15.13 17.14 -1.21
N ILE A 6 14.93 18.28 -1.90
CA ILE A 6 13.87 19.23 -1.56
C ILE A 6 12.49 18.61 -1.82
N ILE A 7 12.29 17.88 -2.93
CA ILE A 7 11.02 17.18 -3.21
C ILE A 7 10.74 16.09 -2.17
N ALA A 8 11.71 15.23 -1.87
CA ALA A 8 11.59 14.19 -0.84
C ALA A 8 11.28 14.79 0.55
N PHE A 9 12.00 15.85 0.95
CA PHE A 9 11.75 16.56 2.20
C PHE A 9 10.38 17.24 2.20
N SER A 10 10.00 17.82 1.07
CA SER A 10 8.70 18.46 0.92
C SER A 10 7.59 17.45 1.11
N LEU A 11 7.63 16.26 0.50
CA LEU A 11 6.61 15.22 0.67
C LEU A 11 6.37 14.82 2.13
N LEU A 12 7.36 15.00 3.01
CA LEU A 12 7.29 14.67 4.42
C LEU A 12 7.11 15.88 5.33
N SER A 13 7.12 17.10 4.80
CA SER A 13 6.91 18.34 5.57
C SER A 13 5.42 18.59 5.84
N LYS A 14 5.09 19.28 6.95
CA LYS A 14 3.73 19.75 7.21
C LYS A 14 3.29 20.85 6.23
N HIS A 15 4.25 21.59 5.66
CA HIS A 15 4.00 22.73 4.75
C HIS A 15 3.99 22.35 3.25
N ALA A 16 4.17 21.07 2.97
CA ALA A 16 4.26 20.45 1.65
C ALA A 16 3.12 20.76 0.68
N MET A 17 1.90 20.93 1.20
CA MET A 17 0.71 21.17 0.38
C MET A 17 0.85 22.37 -0.55
N ARG A 18 1.55 23.43 -0.12
CA ARG A 18 1.79 24.60 -0.97
C ARG A 18 2.73 24.28 -2.14
N LEU A 19 3.68 23.38 -1.92
CA LEU A 19 4.64 22.95 -2.95
C LEU A 19 4.02 21.96 -3.92
N SER A 20 3.16 21.05 -3.49
CA SER A 20 2.46 20.17 -4.45
C SER A 20 1.51 20.92 -5.37
N MET A 21 0.87 22.00 -4.90
CA MET A 21 0.12 22.90 -5.78
C MET A 21 1.02 23.57 -6.81
N PHE A 22 2.21 24.01 -6.39
CA PHE A 22 3.19 24.67 -7.28
C PHE A 22 3.74 23.72 -8.35
N PHE A 23 4.09 22.49 -7.95
CA PHE A 23 4.65 21.45 -8.83
C PHE A 23 3.58 20.58 -9.51
N ARG A 24 2.28 20.85 -9.27
CA ARG A 24 1.14 20.05 -9.77
C ARG A 24 1.33 18.54 -9.53
N LEU A 25 1.84 18.18 -8.36
CA LEU A 25 2.06 16.77 -7.98
C LEU A 25 0.71 16.09 -7.79
N LYS A 26 0.17 15.51 -8.86
CA LYS A 26 -1.00 14.62 -8.82
C LYS A 26 -0.53 13.20 -9.06
N SER A 27 -1.00 12.27 -8.24
CA SER A 27 -0.77 10.84 -8.46
C SER A 27 -1.55 10.34 -9.67
N GLN A 28 -0.88 9.53 -10.48
CA GLN A 28 -1.51 8.66 -11.47
C GLN A 28 -1.76 7.27 -10.87
N ALA A 29 -0.77 6.75 -10.13
CA ALA A 29 -0.88 5.45 -9.49
C ALA A 29 -0.12 5.42 -8.15
N ILE A 30 -0.66 4.69 -7.17
CA ILE A 30 -0.02 4.41 -5.88
C ILE A 30 0.00 2.91 -5.65
N ARG A 31 1.19 2.35 -5.40
CA ARG A 31 1.37 0.96 -4.98
C ARG A 31 1.98 0.94 -3.59
N LEU A 32 1.42 0.13 -2.71
CA LEU A 32 1.90 -0.06 -1.34
C LEU A 32 2.19 -1.54 -1.13
N ALA A 33 3.42 -1.87 -0.73
CA ALA A 33 3.82 -3.22 -0.37
C ALA A 33 4.26 -3.26 1.10
N VAL A 34 3.66 -4.18 1.84
CA VAL A 34 3.83 -4.39 3.27
C VAL A 34 4.55 -5.73 3.46
N GLY A 35 5.74 -5.70 4.06
CA GLY A 35 6.52 -6.88 4.42
C GLY A 35 6.84 -6.95 5.91
N THR A 36 7.63 -7.96 6.33
CA THR A 36 7.87 -8.27 7.75
C THR A 36 8.35 -7.07 8.57
N ASN A 37 9.38 -6.36 8.07
CA ASN A 37 10.02 -5.21 8.75
C ASN A 37 10.22 -4.02 7.82
N ARG A 38 9.49 -3.98 6.70
CA ARG A 38 9.64 -2.96 5.67
C ARG A 38 8.31 -2.60 5.05
N ILE A 39 8.21 -1.35 4.60
CA ILE A 39 7.14 -0.89 3.72
C ILE A 39 7.77 -0.22 2.51
N ASN A 40 7.26 -0.58 1.35
CA ASN A 40 7.59 0.07 0.10
C ASN A 40 6.35 0.78 -0.45
N MET A 41 6.45 2.08 -0.69
CA MET A 41 5.41 2.86 -1.36
C MET A 41 5.99 3.41 -2.66
N MET A 42 5.32 3.11 -3.77
CA MET A 42 5.63 3.63 -5.09
C MET A 42 4.51 4.57 -5.51
N VAL A 43 4.86 5.77 -5.97
CA VAL A 43 3.94 6.77 -6.47
C VAL A 43 4.38 7.19 -7.87
N CYS A 44 3.55 6.91 -8.86
CA CYS A 44 3.69 7.45 -10.20
C CYS A 44 2.94 8.77 -10.27
N LEU A 45 3.64 9.85 -10.61
CA LEU A 45 3.05 11.17 -10.77
C LEU A 45 2.66 11.42 -12.22
N THR A 46 1.64 12.25 -12.42
CA THR A 46 1.16 12.67 -13.76
C THR A 46 2.21 13.39 -14.60
N CYS A 47 3.28 13.92 -14.00
CA CYS A 47 4.42 14.49 -14.69
C CYS A 47 5.45 13.45 -15.19
N GLY A 48 5.17 12.15 -15.02
CA GLY A 48 6.07 11.06 -15.40
C GLY A 48 7.11 10.68 -14.34
N LEU A 49 7.20 11.45 -13.24
CA LEU A 49 8.11 11.13 -12.13
C LEU A 49 7.62 9.94 -11.32
N GLU A 50 8.54 9.04 -11.02
CA GLU A 50 8.32 7.93 -10.10
C GLU A 50 9.04 8.18 -8.77
N LEU A 51 8.29 8.06 -7.69
CA LEU A 51 8.77 8.22 -6.33
C LEU A 51 8.62 6.90 -5.59
N VAL A 52 9.73 6.39 -5.06
CA VAL A 52 9.72 5.17 -4.23
C VAL A 52 10.22 5.52 -2.83
N LEU A 53 9.37 5.30 -1.84
CA LEU A 53 9.73 5.30 -0.43
C LEU A 53 9.90 3.85 0.03
N ASP A 54 11.01 3.58 0.70
CA ASP A 54 11.34 2.30 1.32
C ASP A 54 11.69 2.57 2.79
N TYR A 55 10.77 2.20 3.67
CA TYR A 55 10.84 2.44 5.11
C TYR A 55 11.24 1.14 5.82
N GLN A 56 12.40 1.14 6.47
CA GLN A 56 12.88 0.04 7.30
C GLN A 56 12.52 0.31 8.76
N ILE A 57 11.71 -0.56 9.35
CA ILE A 57 11.07 -0.32 10.65
C ILE A 57 12.05 -0.52 11.81
N GLY A 58 12.99 -1.47 11.68
CA GLY A 58 13.93 -1.79 12.74
C GLY A 58 14.93 -0.68 13.08
N ASP A 59 15.48 -0.01 12.06
CA ASP A 59 16.45 1.08 12.24
C ASP A 59 15.83 2.48 12.01
N GLY A 60 14.58 2.54 11.54
CA GLY A 60 13.89 3.79 11.20
C GLY A 60 14.49 4.49 9.97
N ARG A 61 15.23 3.74 9.15
CA ARG A 61 15.85 4.25 7.92
C ARG A 61 14.78 4.42 6.85
N VAL A 62 14.81 5.57 6.20
CA VAL A 62 13.97 5.88 5.05
C VAL A 62 14.84 6.07 3.84
N ILE A 63 14.58 5.27 2.81
CA ILE A 63 15.26 5.34 1.53
C ILE A 63 14.25 5.88 0.53
N TRP A 64 14.55 7.04 -0.02
CA TRP A 64 13.86 7.60 -1.16
C TRP A 64 14.61 7.24 -2.44
N ARG A 65 13.88 6.78 -3.45
CA ARG A 65 14.37 6.73 -4.82
C ARG A 65 13.48 7.63 -5.65
N ILE A 66 14.10 8.55 -6.37
CA ILE A 66 13.43 9.41 -7.34
C ILE A 66 14.20 9.26 -8.63
N GLU A 67 13.57 8.67 -9.63
CA GLU A 67 14.25 8.21 -10.85
C GLU A 67 15.49 7.35 -10.51
N GLN A 68 16.66 7.70 -11.03
CA GLN A 68 17.92 6.98 -10.77
C GLN A 68 18.63 7.42 -9.49
N LYS A 69 18.11 8.42 -8.75
CA LYS A 69 18.77 8.94 -7.55
C LYS A 69 18.23 8.31 -6.29
N LYS A 70 19.15 7.98 -5.38
CA LYS A 70 18.86 7.41 -4.07
C LYS A 70 19.22 8.40 -2.98
N ILE A 71 18.26 8.72 -2.12
CA ILE A 71 18.45 9.57 -0.94
C ILE A 71 18.19 8.70 0.29
N VAL A 72 19.17 8.61 1.18
CA VAL A 72 19.06 7.80 2.40
C VAL A 72 18.98 8.73 3.59
N TRP A 73 17.91 8.61 4.36
CA TRP A 73 17.79 9.24 5.66
C TRP A 73 17.96 8.17 6.73
N PRO A 74 19.09 8.18 7.47
CA PRO A 74 19.42 7.12 8.41
C PRO A 74 18.45 7.05 9.58
N LYS A 75 17.78 8.17 9.92
CA LYS A 75 16.70 8.20 10.90
C LYS A 75 15.81 9.40 10.67
N VAL A 76 14.54 9.19 10.33
CA VAL A 76 13.57 10.28 10.29
C VAL A 76 13.07 10.52 11.70
N ARG A 77 13.73 11.44 12.44
CA ARG A 77 13.35 11.74 13.82
C ARG A 77 11.95 12.37 13.86
N GLY A 78 11.05 11.78 14.66
CA GLY A 78 9.73 12.36 14.95
C GLY A 78 8.67 12.16 13.85
N LEU A 79 8.89 11.24 12.92
CA LEU A 79 7.93 10.87 11.88
C LEU A 79 7.76 9.36 11.90
N SER A 80 6.61 8.89 12.36
CA SER A 80 6.24 7.49 12.23
C SER A 80 6.05 7.11 10.76
N MET A 81 6.18 5.82 10.47
CA MET A 81 5.85 5.25 9.17
C MET A 81 4.43 5.64 8.72
N MET A 82 3.47 5.62 9.64
CA MET A 82 2.09 6.06 9.39
C MET A 82 2.00 7.51 8.93
N GLU A 83 2.71 8.40 9.61
CA GLU A 83 2.72 9.81 9.24
C GLU A 83 3.42 10.04 7.90
N CYS A 84 4.46 9.28 7.58
CA CYS A 84 5.12 9.34 6.28
C CYS A 84 4.14 9.01 5.15
N ILE A 85 3.47 7.86 5.25
CA ILE A 85 2.49 7.39 4.26
C ILE A 85 1.33 8.37 4.13
N SER A 86 0.74 8.78 5.26
CA SER A 86 -0.38 9.73 5.29
C SER A 86 -0.01 11.07 4.66
N ARG A 87 1.19 11.60 4.95
CA ARG A 87 1.67 12.85 4.35
C ARG A 87 1.84 12.73 2.84
N ILE A 88 2.43 11.65 2.35
CA ILE A 88 2.62 11.43 0.91
C ILE A 88 1.27 11.40 0.20
N ILE A 89 0.33 10.57 0.65
CA ILE A 89 -1.03 10.45 0.08
C ILE A 89 -1.71 11.83 0.04
N ARG A 90 -1.60 12.60 1.13
CA ARG A 90 -2.17 13.95 1.21
C ARG A 90 -1.53 14.92 0.24
N VAL A 91 -0.21 14.88 0.09
CA VAL A 91 0.54 15.83 -0.76
C VAL A 91 0.27 15.59 -2.24
N ILE A 92 0.11 14.33 -2.65
CA ILE A 92 -0.20 13.95 -4.04
C ILE A 92 -1.70 13.98 -4.37
N HIS A 93 -2.53 14.37 -3.38
CA HIS A 93 -3.98 14.50 -3.48
C HIS A 93 -4.69 13.23 -3.97
N SER A 94 -4.24 12.06 -3.49
CA SER A 94 -4.91 10.80 -3.84
C SER A 94 -5.99 10.44 -2.83
N ASN A 95 -7.13 10.00 -3.35
CA ASN A 95 -8.22 9.44 -2.57
C ASN A 95 -8.24 7.91 -2.58
N TYR A 96 -7.27 7.28 -3.25
CA TYR A 96 -7.17 5.83 -3.33
C TYR A 96 -5.73 5.32 -3.41
N ILE A 97 -5.56 4.03 -3.14
CA ILE A 97 -4.36 3.24 -3.44
C ILE A 97 -4.73 2.26 -4.54
N ASP A 98 -3.95 2.22 -5.62
CA ASP A 98 -4.24 1.32 -6.74
C ASP A 98 -3.97 -0.12 -6.38
N TYR A 99 -2.85 -0.38 -5.70
CA TYR A 99 -2.44 -1.74 -5.40
C TYR A 99 -1.84 -1.84 -4.00
N LEU A 100 -2.41 -2.69 -3.15
CA LEU A 100 -1.86 -3.08 -1.87
C LEU A 100 -1.37 -4.53 -1.96
N SER A 101 -0.11 -4.77 -1.63
CA SER A 101 0.47 -6.09 -1.46
C SER A 101 0.85 -6.32 0.01
N VAL A 102 0.45 -7.45 0.58
CA VAL A 102 0.91 -7.91 1.89
C VAL A 102 1.62 -9.25 1.70
N SER A 103 2.95 -9.22 1.66
CA SER A 103 3.73 -10.38 1.22
C SER A 103 4.16 -11.31 2.35
N GLU A 104 4.24 -10.79 3.57
CA GLU A 104 4.75 -11.49 4.75
C GLU A 104 4.02 -10.98 6.00
N LEU A 105 4.05 -11.76 7.09
CA LEU A 105 3.46 -11.36 8.36
C LEU A 105 4.24 -10.16 8.96
N PRO A 106 3.62 -8.97 9.06
CA PRO A 106 4.28 -7.80 9.60
C PRO A 106 4.55 -7.94 11.10
N ARG A 107 5.74 -7.52 11.56
CA ARG A 107 6.10 -7.50 13.00
C ARG A 107 5.74 -6.16 13.67
N TYR A 108 4.79 -5.45 13.11
CA TYR A 108 4.33 -4.15 13.53
C TYR A 108 2.81 -4.10 13.36
N ASP A 109 2.18 -3.05 13.91
CA ASP A 109 0.74 -2.87 13.87
C ASP A 109 0.25 -2.50 12.47
N VAL A 110 0.19 -3.50 11.60
CA VAL A 110 -0.26 -3.37 10.21
C VAL A 110 -1.76 -3.08 10.13
N PHE A 111 -2.57 -3.55 11.07
CA PHE A 111 -4.01 -3.36 11.01
C PHE A 111 -4.40 -1.90 11.19
N ASN A 112 -3.73 -1.19 12.11
CA ASN A 112 -3.90 0.26 12.25
C ASN A 112 -3.45 1.02 10.99
N LEU A 113 -2.36 0.58 10.34
CA LEU A 113 -1.97 1.12 9.03
C LEU A 113 -3.09 0.94 8.01
N LEU A 114 -3.51 -0.30 7.78
CA LEU A 114 -4.51 -0.65 6.78
C LEU A 114 -5.85 0.06 7.00
N GLY A 115 -6.31 0.15 8.25
CA GLY A 115 -7.56 0.83 8.60
C GLY A 115 -7.55 2.33 8.33
N SER A 116 -6.37 2.96 8.37
CA SER A 116 -6.20 4.39 8.12
C SER A 116 -5.98 4.74 6.64
N LEU A 117 -5.76 3.74 5.77
CA LEU A 117 -5.59 3.96 4.35
C LEU A 117 -6.90 4.48 3.71
N PRO A 118 -6.78 5.27 2.63
CA PRO A 118 -7.92 5.60 1.79
C PRO A 118 -8.46 4.36 1.07
N THR A 119 -9.45 4.52 0.19
CA THR A 119 -10.00 3.43 -0.62
C THR A 119 -8.87 2.68 -1.34
N ILE A 120 -8.92 1.37 -1.37
CA ILE A 120 -7.94 0.52 -2.06
C ILE A 120 -8.66 -0.06 -3.27
N ARG A 121 -8.02 -0.08 -4.45
CA ARG A 121 -8.61 -0.66 -5.65
C ARG A 121 -8.32 -2.14 -5.76
N GLU A 122 -7.06 -2.52 -5.55
CA GLU A 122 -6.62 -3.90 -5.65
C GLU A 122 -5.84 -4.28 -4.40
N VAL A 123 -6.15 -5.44 -3.83
CA VAL A 123 -5.38 -6.04 -2.74
C VAL A 123 -4.90 -7.40 -3.16
N SER A 124 -3.63 -7.69 -2.93
CA SER A 124 -2.99 -8.98 -3.04
C SER A 124 -2.37 -9.36 -1.68
N VAL A 125 -2.66 -10.58 -1.23
CA VAL A 125 -2.08 -11.14 0.00
C VAL A 125 -1.34 -12.41 -0.38
N SER A 126 -0.11 -12.56 0.12
CA SER A 126 0.74 -13.71 -0.21
C SER A 126 0.19 -15.01 0.35
N SER A 127 0.31 -16.05 -0.47
CA SER A 127 0.04 -17.45 -0.14
C SER A 127 0.93 -17.99 1.00
N SER A 128 2.08 -17.36 1.25
CA SER A 128 3.01 -17.74 2.33
C SER A 128 2.55 -17.31 3.73
N MET A 129 1.53 -16.45 3.85
CA MET A 129 1.04 -15.98 5.14
C MET A 129 0.14 -17.03 5.82
N PRO A 130 0.15 -17.12 7.17
CA PRO A 130 -0.81 -17.95 7.90
C PRO A 130 -2.25 -17.54 7.57
N ALA A 131 -3.13 -18.51 7.32
CA ALA A 131 -4.50 -18.25 6.88
C ALA A 131 -5.29 -17.35 7.85
N THR A 132 -5.07 -17.48 9.16
CA THR A 132 -5.66 -16.61 10.18
C THR A 132 -5.24 -15.15 10.05
N ALA A 133 -3.98 -14.88 9.69
CA ALA A 133 -3.48 -13.53 9.46
C ALA A 133 -4.06 -12.94 8.16
N VAL A 134 -4.16 -13.74 7.11
CA VAL A 134 -4.80 -13.33 5.86
C VAL A 134 -6.25 -12.92 6.11
N VAL A 135 -7.01 -13.72 6.86
CA VAL A 135 -8.39 -13.40 7.26
C VAL A 135 -8.47 -12.06 8.00
N GLN A 136 -7.54 -11.78 8.92
CA GLN A 136 -7.51 -10.50 9.64
C GLN A 136 -7.20 -9.31 8.71
N VAL A 137 -6.25 -9.47 7.78
CA VAL A 137 -5.92 -8.44 6.79
C VAL A 137 -7.15 -8.15 5.94
N LEU A 138 -7.78 -9.20 5.40
CA LEU A 138 -8.97 -9.09 4.58
C LEU A 138 -10.12 -8.38 5.29
N ARG A 139 -10.39 -8.69 6.57
CA ARG A 139 -11.42 -7.99 7.35
C ARG A 139 -11.23 -6.47 7.39
N VAL A 140 -9.99 -6.00 7.44
CA VAL A 140 -9.71 -4.55 7.49
C VAL A 140 -9.78 -3.92 6.11
N VAL A 141 -9.17 -4.55 5.09
CA VAL A 141 -9.08 -3.98 3.74
C VAL A 141 -10.38 -4.08 2.95
N LEU A 142 -11.23 -5.08 3.22
CA LEU A 142 -12.54 -5.23 2.56
C LEU A 142 -13.52 -4.12 2.90
N LEU A 143 -13.36 -3.47 4.06
CA LEU A 143 -14.11 -2.25 4.38
C LEU A 143 -13.67 -1.04 3.54
N LYS A 144 -12.61 -1.19 2.74
CA LYS A 144 -11.94 -0.12 2.01
C LYS A 144 -11.81 -0.41 0.51
N THR A 145 -12.19 -1.58 0.04
CA THR A 145 -12.10 -1.95 -1.39
C THR A 145 -13.43 -2.45 -1.92
N SER A 146 -13.70 -2.15 -3.19
CA SER A 146 -14.79 -2.76 -3.98
C SER A 146 -14.30 -3.89 -4.89
N GLU A 147 -12.98 -4.02 -5.08
CA GLU A 147 -12.34 -5.02 -5.95
C GLU A 147 -11.20 -5.76 -5.20
N LEU A 148 -11.15 -7.08 -5.35
CA LEU A 148 -10.19 -7.92 -4.63
C LEU A 148 -9.52 -8.93 -5.56
N ASN A 149 -8.18 -8.98 -5.54
CA ASN A 149 -7.39 -9.93 -6.32
C ASN A 149 -6.69 -10.93 -5.39
N LEU A 150 -7.32 -12.08 -5.20
CA LEU A 150 -6.83 -13.14 -4.33
C LEU A 150 -6.01 -14.18 -5.10
N TYR A 151 -4.95 -14.64 -4.45
CA TYR A 151 -4.22 -15.85 -4.83
C TYR A 151 -4.34 -16.86 -3.67
N PRO A 152 -5.50 -17.49 -3.51
CA PRO A 152 -5.76 -18.32 -2.35
C PRO A 152 -4.93 -19.59 -2.38
N THR A 153 -4.46 -20.02 -1.21
CA THR A 153 -3.92 -21.37 -1.00
C THR A 153 -5.02 -22.34 -0.63
N ASP A 154 -4.73 -23.64 -0.72
CA ASP A 154 -5.63 -24.71 -0.28
C ASP A 154 -6.06 -24.56 1.19
N GLN A 155 -5.23 -23.93 2.03
CA GLN A 155 -5.57 -23.62 3.43
C GLN A 155 -6.59 -22.49 3.55
N LEU A 156 -6.58 -21.53 2.62
CA LEU A 156 -7.49 -20.39 2.61
C LEU A 156 -8.89 -20.78 2.10
N THR A 157 -8.94 -21.60 1.05
CA THR A 157 -10.19 -22.01 0.38
C THR A 157 -11.07 -22.90 1.27
N ASN A 158 -10.47 -23.62 2.21
CA ASN A 158 -11.17 -24.52 3.13
C ASN A 158 -11.70 -23.84 4.40
N MET A 159 -11.50 -22.53 4.57
CA MET A 159 -12.00 -21.79 5.72
C MET A 159 -13.40 -21.23 5.44
N GLU A 160 -14.43 -21.74 6.12
CA GLU A 160 -15.80 -21.19 6.06
C GLU A 160 -15.83 -19.67 6.32
N LYS A 161 -15.04 -19.21 7.29
CA LYS A 161 -14.88 -17.78 7.61
C LYS A 161 -14.33 -16.96 6.44
N PHE A 162 -13.51 -17.54 5.58
CA PHE A 162 -13.02 -16.86 4.38
C PHE A 162 -14.13 -16.71 3.34
N GLN A 163 -14.96 -17.75 3.15
CA GLN A 163 -16.12 -17.69 2.26
C GLN A 163 -17.14 -16.66 2.72
N GLU A 164 -17.47 -16.61 4.01
CA GLU A 164 -18.36 -15.59 4.60
C GLU A 164 -17.86 -14.17 4.35
N ILE A 165 -16.55 -13.95 4.51
CA ILE A 165 -15.92 -12.65 4.31
C ILE A 165 -16.01 -12.18 2.86
N LEU A 166 -15.88 -13.11 1.89
CA LEU A 166 -15.94 -12.79 0.47
C LEU A 166 -17.36 -12.48 -0.01
N ILE A 167 -18.36 -13.17 0.51
CA ILE A 167 -19.76 -13.01 0.09
C ILE A 167 -20.33 -11.64 0.50
N ALA A 168 -19.85 -11.07 1.60
CA ALA A 168 -20.51 -9.93 2.24
C ALA A 168 -20.10 -8.54 1.71
N ASN A 169 -18.96 -8.37 1.02
CA ASN A 169 -18.34 -7.04 0.90
C ASN A 169 -17.65 -6.71 -0.44
N LEU A 170 -17.97 -7.37 -1.56
CA LEU A 170 -17.23 -7.18 -2.82
C LEU A 170 -18.13 -7.11 -4.06
N ASP A 171 -17.86 -6.13 -4.94
CA ASP A 171 -18.47 -6.03 -6.27
C ASP A 171 -17.77 -6.97 -7.27
N VAL A 172 -16.45 -7.12 -7.12
CA VAL A 172 -15.60 -7.94 -8.00
C VAL A 172 -14.57 -8.72 -7.18
N ILE A 173 -14.45 -10.02 -7.47
CA ILE A 173 -13.45 -10.91 -6.90
C ILE A 173 -12.71 -11.61 -8.04
N ASN A 174 -11.40 -11.39 -8.13
CA ASN A 174 -10.54 -12.15 -9.02
C ASN A 174 -9.74 -13.17 -8.21
N ILE A 175 -9.87 -14.45 -8.58
CA ILE A 175 -9.17 -15.56 -7.94
C ILE A 175 -8.17 -16.15 -8.94
N GLY A 176 -6.89 -16.10 -8.62
CA GLY A 176 -5.83 -16.64 -9.49
C GLY A 176 -4.95 -17.70 -8.82
N ARG A 177 -4.21 -18.46 -9.62
CA ARG A 177 -3.05 -19.25 -9.15
C ARG A 177 -1.76 -18.48 -9.42
N ASP A 178 -0.76 -18.65 -8.54
CA ASP A 178 0.57 -18.00 -8.61
C ASP A 178 1.29 -18.21 -9.97
N PHE A 179 0.83 -19.13 -10.83
CA PHE A 179 1.44 -19.46 -12.14
C PHE A 179 0.45 -19.56 -13.32
N GLY A 180 -0.37 -18.53 -13.56
CA GLY A 180 -0.85 -18.25 -14.93
C GLY A 180 -2.31 -18.53 -15.29
N GLY A 181 -3.20 -18.66 -14.31
CA GLY A 181 -4.65 -18.63 -14.55
C GLY A 181 -5.33 -17.66 -13.60
N ARG A 182 -6.05 -16.66 -14.13
CA ARG A 182 -6.94 -15.76 -13.36
C ARG A 182 -8.38 -16.07 -13.72
N PHE A 183 -9.21 -16.31 -12.72
CA PHE A 183 -10.65 -16.41 -12.84
C PHE A 183 -11.28 -15.16 -12.23
N SER A 184 -12.05 -14.42 -13.02
CA SER A 184 -12.73 -13.21 -12.58
C SER A 184 -14.19 -13.54 -12.32
N PHE A 185 -14.65 -13.28 -11.10
CA PHE A 185 -16.04 -13.38 -10.70
C PHE A 185 -16.56 -11.99 -10.39
N ARG A 186 -17.60 -11.56 -11.10
CA ARG A 186 -18.34 -10.34 -10.76
C ARG A 186 -19.59 -10.76 -10.01
N MET A 187 -19.74 -10.28 -8.79
CA MET A 187 -20.93 -10.56 -7.98
C MET A 187 -22.04 -9.66 -8.50
N ILE A 188 -23.10 -10.25 -9.05
CA ILE A 188 -24.31 -9.51 -9.45
C ILE A 188 -25.31 -9.73 -8.32
N PHE A 189 -25.59 -8.66 -7.56
CA PHE A 189 -26.65 -8.64 -6.55
C PHE A 189 -27.98 -8.21 -7.17
#